data_AF-A0A1W6L5F1-F1
#
_entry.id   AF-A0A1W6L5F1-F1
#
_cell.length_a   1.000
_cell.length_b   1.000
_cell.length_c   1.000
_cell.angle_alpha   90.00
_cell.angle_beta   90.00
_cell.angle_gamma   90.00
#
_symmetry.space_group_name_H-M   'P 1'
#
loop_
_entity.id
_entity.type
_entity.pdbx_description
1 polymer ?
#
loop_
_entity_poly.entity_id
_entity_poly.type
_entity_poly.pdbx_seq_one_letter_code
_entity_poly.pdbx_strand_id
1 'polypeptide(L)'
;MKHLIPVALLAACATASHAAPVYLETPVTYAPNAGVVDKVKEECKIEDMFVREASPFFSKANGGEATIAADADPKASRVRVQITHVLGVGGGAWSGPKSMSIEASLVENGKVTRTTKLTRSTTGGAFGGFKGTCTILERSAKALGKDVVGWVANPKAAASDAAEAEPKAQ
;
A
#
# COMPACT_ATOMS: atom_id res chain seq x y z
N MET A 1 42.41 -10.59 56.34
CA MET A 1 42.16 -10.99 54.93
C MET A 1 40.68 -11.25 54.75
N LYS A 2 39.95 -10.32 54.15
CA LYS A 2 38.57 -10.57 53.67
C LYS A 2 38.27 -9.57 52.57
N HIS A 3 38.51 -9.99 51.34
CA HIS A 3 38.29 -9.19 50.14
C HIS A 3 36.78 -9.09 49.88
N LEU A 4 36.24 -7.87 49.94
CA LEU A 4 34.91 -7.55 49.44
C LEU A 4 35.04 -7.28 47.93
N ILE A 5 34.49 -8.17 47.11
CA ILE A 5 34.36 -7.98 45.66
C ILE A 5 32.96 -7.39 45.42
N PRO A 6 32.82 -6.15 44.92
CA PRO A 6 31.53 -5.66 44.46
C PRO A 6 31.26 -6.22 43.06
N VAL A 7 30.21 -7.06 42.94
CA VAL A 7 29.65 -7.47 41.66
C VAL A 7 28.91 -6.28 41.07
N ALA A 8 29.51 -5.63 40.08
CA ALA A 8 28.87 -4.59 39.29
C ALA A 8 27.85 -5.24 38.34
N LEU A 9 26.56 -5.11 38.65
CA LEU A 9 25.46 -5.56 37.83
C LEU A 9 25.31 -4.59 36.63
N LEU A 10 25.87 -4.97 35.48
CA LEU A 10 25.76 -4.22 34.23
C LEU A 10 24.34 -4.40 33.65
N ALA A 11 23.45 -3.46 33.95
CA ALA A 11 22.12 -3.39 33.33
C ALA A 11 22.25 -2.98 31.86
N ALA A 12 22.26 -3.95 30.95
CA ALA A 12 22.16 -3.70 29.52
C ALA A 12 20.73 -3.25 29.18
N CYS A 13 20.50 -1.93 29.11
CA CYS A 13 19.29 -1.38 28.50
C CYS A 13 19.27 -1.78 27.03
N ALA A 14 18.47 -2.79 26.68
CA ALA A 14 18.14 -3.08 25.29
C ALA A 14 17.28 -1.93 24.76
N THR A 15 17.90 -0.99 24.05
CA THR A 15 17.15 0.01 23.28
C THR A 15 16.39 -0.75 22.19
N ALA A 16 15.08 -0.91 22.38
CA ALA A 16 14.21 -1.38 21.32
C ALA A 16 14.36 -0.42 20.14
N SER A 17 15.02 -0.86 19.07
CA SER A 17 15.07 -0.12 17.81
C SER A 17 13.67 -0.17 17.22
N HIS A 18 12.85 0.84 17.53
CA HIS A 18 11.59 1.03 16.85
C HIS A 18 11.94 1.49 15.43
N ALA A 19 11.54 0.71 14.43
CA ALA A 19 11.67 1.14 13.04
C ALA A 19 10.97 2.50 12.89
N ALA A 20 11.63 3.46 12.24
CA ALA A 20 11.05 4.77 12.03
C ALA A 20 9.69 4.63 11.31
N PRO A 21 8.67 5.41 11.69
CA PRO A 21 7.36 5.32 11.08
C PRO A 21 7.45 5.63 9.58
N VAL A 22 6.67 4.90 8.80
CA VAL A 22 6.53 5.15 7.36
C VAL A 22 5.08 5.53 7.11
N TYR A 23 4.85 6.72 6.55
CA TYR A 23 3.52 7.25 6.32
C TYR A 23 3.04 7.01 4.89
N LEU A 24 1.74 6.97 4.67
CA LEU A 24 1.16 7.09 3.33
C LEU A 24 1.15 8.58 2.92
N GLU A 25 1.80 8.91 1.82
CA GLU A 25 1.76 10.28 1.28
C GLU A 25 0.37 10.58 0.71
N THR A 26 -0.19 11.72 1.08
CA THR A 26 -1.47 12.22 0.56
C THR A 26 -1.31 13.57 -0.14
N PRO A 27 -2.06 13.83 -1.24
CA PRO A 27 -3.02 12.93 -1.87
C PRO A 27 -2.34 11.79 -2.66
N VAL A 28 -3.02 10.65 -2.74
CA VAL A 28 -2.70 9.61 -3.73
C VAL A 28 -3.06 10.15 -5.11
N THR A 29 -2.21 9.91 -6.11
CA THR A 29 -2.36 10.48 -7.45
C THR A 29 -2.49 9.40 -8.52
N TYR A 30 -2.93 9.77 -9.72
CA TYR A 30 -2.80 8.91 -10.90
C TYR A 30 -1.43 9.12 -11.56
N ALA A 31 -0.86 8.04 -12.09
CA ALA A 31 0.30 8.14 -12.97
C ALA A 31 -0.07 8.91 -14.26
N PRO A 32 0.86 9.60 -14.94
CA PRO A 32 0.56 10.41 -16.12
C PRO A 32 -0.18 9.67 -17.25
N ASN A 33 0.08 8.37 -17.40
CA ASN A 33 -0.53 7.51 -18.41
C ASN A 33 -1.46 6.45 -17.77
N ALA A 34 -2.10 6.78 -16.64
CA ALA A 34 -2.91 5.82 -15.92
C ALA A 34 -4.10 5.34 -16.78
N GLY A 35 -4.22 4.02 -16.94
CA GLY A 35 -5.34 3.41 -17.64
C GLY A 35 -6.54 3.28 -16.72
N VAL A 36 -7.36 4.32 -16.64
CA VAL A 36 -8.55 4.35 -15.77
C VAL A 36 -9.74 4.86 -16.58
N VAL A 37 -10.87 4.18 -16.47
CA VAL A 37 -12.13 4.65 -17.09
C VAL A 37 -12.64 5.87 -16.33
N ASP A 38 -12.85 7.00 -17.00
CA ASP A 38 -13.23 8.28 -16.37
C ASP A 38 -14.45 8.17 -15.47
N LYS A 39 -15.50 7.46 -15.93
CA LYS A 39 -16.70 7.19 -15.13
C LYS A 39 -16.37 6.53 -13.78
N VAL A 40 -15.44 5.58 -13.77
CA VAL A 40 -15.03 4.88 -12.54
C VAL A 40 -14.23 5.82 -11.63
N LYS A 41 -13.38 6.67 -12.21
CA LYS A 41 -12.63 7.70 -11.48
C LYS A 41 -13.56 8.72 -10.81
N GLU A 42 -14.58 9.17 -11.53
CA GLU A 42 -15.56 10.15 -11.05
C GLU A 42 -16.50 9.58 -9.99
N GLU A 43 -17.07 8.40 -10.24
CA GLU A 43 -18.06 7.75 -9.36
C GLU A 43 -17.43 7.18 -8.10
N CYS A 44 -16.29 6.49 -8.22
CA CYS A 44 -15.73 5.75 -7.09
C CYS A 44 -14.70 6.55 -6.28
N LYS A 45 -14.21 7.69 -6.77
CA LYS A 45 -13.17 8.49 -6.09
C LYS A 45 -11.98 7.64 -5.64
N ILE A 46 -11.33 6.96 -6.60
CA ILE A 46 -10.36 5.89 -6.32
C ILE A 46 -9.19 6.34 -5.44
N GLU A 47 -8.72 7.59 -5.58
CA GLU A 47 -7.66 8.16 -4.75
C GLU A 47 -8.08 8.20 -3.27
N ASP A 48 -9.24 8.79 -2.98
CA ASP A 48 -9.80 8.89 -1.62
C ASP A 48 -10.13 7.51 -1.05
N MET A 49 -10.69 6.63 -1.89
CA MET A 49 -10.95 5.24 -1.54
C MET A 49 -9.66 4.53 -1.12
N PHE A 50 -8.58 4.68 -1.90
CA PHE A 50 -7.31 4.05 -1.59
C PHE A 50 -6.76 4.55 -0.25
N VAL A 51 -6.75 5.87 -0.02
CA VAL A 51 -6.31 6.45 1.26
C VAL A 51 -7.12 5.87 2.42
N ARG A 52 -8.45 5.85 2.31
CA ARG A 52 -9.33 5.32 3.35
C ARG A 52 -9.08 3.86 3.67
N GLU A 53 -8.92 3.02 2.64
CA GLU A 53 -8.74 1.57 2.84
C GLU A 53 -7.30 1.20 3.26
N ALA A 54 -6.29 1.98 2.87
CA ALA A 54 -4.89 1.73 3.20
C ALA A 54 -4.50 2.29 4.59
N SER A 55 -5.04 3.45 4.98
CA SER A 55 -4.67 4.14 6.22
C SER A 55 -4.68 3.27 7.49
N PRO A 56 -5.66 2.36 7.72
CA PRO A 56 -5.65 1.49 8.89
C PRO A 56 -4.41 0.59 8.99
N PHE A 57 -3.83 0.16 7.86
CA PHE A 57 -2.63 -0.67 7.87
C PHE A 57 -1.38 0.14 8.23
N PHE A 58 -1.27 1.36 7.70
CA PHE A 58 -0.19 2.29 8.06
C PHE A 58 -0.29 2.73 9.51
N SER A 59 -1.48 3.12 9.98
CA SER A 59 -1.74 3.47 11.38
C SER A 59 -1.32 2.34 12.33
N LYS A 60 -1.71 1.10 12.02
CA LYS A 60 -1.33 -0.07 12.80
C LYS A 60 0.18 -0.32 12.78
N ALA A 61 0.84 -0.16 11.64
CA ALA A 61 2.28 -0.34 11.52
C ALA A 61 3.07 0.71 12.30
N ASN A 62 2.59 1.95 12.33
CA ASN A 62 3.22 3.08 13.02
C ASN A 62 2.82 3.19 14.51
N GLY A 63 1.79 2.46 14.95
CA GLY A 63 1.19 2.62 16.27
C GLY A 63 0.49 3.98 16.46
N GLY A 64 0.03 4.61 15.38
CA GLY A 64 -0.49 5.98 15.42
C GLY A 64 -0.90 6.52 14.05
N GLU A 65 -0.32 7.65 13.66
CA GLU A 65 -0.68 8.37 12.45
C GLU A 65 -0.34 7.60 11.16
N ALA A 66 -1.28 7.58 10.22
CA ALA A 66 -1.18 6.80 9.00
C ALA A 66 -0.60 7.58 7.81
N THR A 67 -0.93 8.86 7.72
CA THR A 67 -0.76 9.68 6.52
C THR A 67 0.14 10.87 6.78
N ILE A 68 0.74 11.39 5.72
CA ILE A 68 1.47 12.65 5.75
C ILE A 68 1.19 13.42 4.45
N ALA A 69 1.10 14.74 4.54
CA ALA A 69 0.94 15.59 3.35
C ALA A 69 2.22 15.58 2.49
N ALA A 70 2.07 15.71 1.17
CA ALA A 70 3.20 15.69 0.22
C ALA A 70 4.21 16.84 0.45
N ASP A 71 3.78 17.96 1.02
CA ASP A 71 4.58 19.15 1.35
C ASP A 71 5.12 19.16 2.79
N ALA A 72 4.90 18.08 3.55
CA ALA A 72 5.43 17.93 4.91
C ALA A 72 6.96 17.73 4.92
N ASP A 73 7.53 17.56 6.12
CA ASP A 73 8.98 17.44 6.33
C ASP A 73 9.62 16.39 5.38
N PRO A 74 10.56 16.78 4.49
CA PRO A 74 11.23 15.87 3.58
C PRO A 74 12.05 14.78 4.31
N LYS A 75 12.32 14.90 5.61
CA LYS A 75 13.00 13.86 6.39
C LYS A 75 12.10 12.71 6.81
N ALA A 76 10.77 12.91 6.88
CA ALA A 76 9.85 11.83 7.23
C ALA A 76 9.88 10.72 6.18
N SER A 77 9.90 9.45 6.57
CA SER A 77 9.79 8.35 5.60
C SER A 77 8.34 8.21 5.14
N ARG A 78 8.10 8.16 3.84
CA ARG A 78 6.74 8.01 3.30
C ARG A 78 6.68 7.11 2.08
N VAL A 79 5.53 6.51 1.83
CA VAL A 79 5.23 5.83 0.58
C VAL A 79 4.35 6.75 -0.26
N ARG A 80 4.87 7.12 -1.43
CA ARG A 80 4.09 7.75 -2.50
C ARG A 80 3.43 6.66 -3.32
N VAL A 81 2.11 6.73 -3.44
CA VAL A 81 1.34 5.80 -4.29
C VAL A 81 0.82 6.53 -5.50
N GLN A 82 1.03 5.93 -6.67
CA GLN A 82 0.41 6.33 -7.92
C GLN A 82 -0.48 5.19 -8.46
N ILE A 83 -1.73 5.50 -8.78
CA ILE A 83 -2.64 4.57 -9.43
C ILE A 83 -2.26 4.52 -10.92
N THR A 84 -1.93 3.33 -11.41
CA THR A 84 -1.47 3.12 -12.80
C THR A 84 -2.54 2.49 -13.68
N HIS A 85 -3.42 1.66 -13.12
CA HIS A 85 -4.49 1.03 -13.88
C HIS A 85 -5.69 0.69 -12.99
N VAL A 86 -6.90 0.90 -13.49
CA VAL A 86 -8.14 0.45 -12.84
C VAL A 86 -9.04 -0.20 -13.88
N LEU A 87 -9.21 -1.51 -13.76
CA LEU A 87 -10.16 -2.26 -14.57
C LEU A 87 -11.50 -2.29 -13.84
N GLY A 88 -12.44 -1.49 -14.35
CA GLY A 88 -13.77 -1.32 -13.78
C GLY A 88 -14.93 -1.79 -14.67
N VAL A 89 -14.68 -2.54 -15.74
CA VAL A 89 -15.71 -2.92 -16.72
C VAL A 89 -16.71 -3.92 -16.14
N GLY A 90 -18.00 -3.74 -16.38
CA GLY A 90 -19.04 -4.70 -15.97
C GLY A 90 -20.42 -4.07 -15.82
N GLY A 91 -21.44 -4.77 -16.32
CA GLY A 91 -22.87 -4.45 -16.22
C GLY A 91 -23.70 -5.68 -16.60
N GLY A 92 -24.77 -5.96 -15.85
CA GLY A 92 -25.61 -7.16 -16.01
C GLY A 92 -25.52 -8.13 -14.82
N ALA A 93 -26.00 -9.37 -14.98
CA ALA A 93 -26.04 -10.38 -13.91
C ALA A 93 -24.66 -10.85 -13.39
N TRP A 94 -23.58 -10.48 -14.08
CA TRP A 94 -22.19 -10.77 -13.71
C TRP A 94 -21.34 -9.52 -13.92
N SER A 95 -20.59 -9.08 -12.90
CA SER A 95 -19.81 -7.84 -12.96
C SER A 95 -18.41 -7.98 -13.54
N GLY A 96 -17.98 -9.19 -13.92
CA GLY A 96 -16.65 -9.42 -14.50
C GLY A 96 -15.50 -9.22 -13.51
N PRO A 97 -14.25 -9.44 -13.95
CA PRO A 97 -13.08 -9.15 -13.13
C PRO A 97 -12.92 -7.65 -12.94
N LYS A 98 -12.55 -7.25 -11.72
CA LYS A 98 -12.14 -5.87 -11.40
C LYS A 98 -10.72 -5.90 -10.89
N SER A 99 -9.89 -4.97 -11.33
CA SER A 99 -8.51 -4.88 -10.86
C SER A 99 -8.08 -3.45 -10.60
N MET A 100 -7.11 -3.32 -9.70
CA MET A 100 -6.43 -2.07 -9.42
C MET A 100 -4.93 -2.35 -9.42
N SER A 101 -4.18 -1.53 -10.14
CA SER A 101 -2.72 -1.55 -10.16
C SER A 101 -2.18 -0.22 -9.68
N ILE A 102 -1.13 -0.29 -8.89
CA ILE A 102 -0.45 0.88 -8.33
C ILE A 102 1.06 0.75 -8.52
N GLU A 103 1.73 1.89 -8.53
CA GLU A 103 3.15 2.01 -8.28
C GLU A 103 3.35 2.65 -6.90
N ALA A 104 4.09 1.98 -6.03
CA ALA A 104 4.41 2.45 -4.69
C ALA A 104 5.91 2.75 -4.61
N SER A 105 6.24 4.00 -4.27
CA SER A 105 7.62 4.48 -4.13
C SER A 105 7.88 4.87 -2.68
N LEU A 106 8.85 4.21 -2.04
CA LEU A 106 9.33 4.59 -0.72
C LEU A 106 10.28 5.79 -0.87
N VAL A 107 9.96 6.88 -0.16
CA VAL A 107 10.70 8.14 -0.17
C VAL A 107 11.26 8.40 1.21
N GLU A 108 12.58 8.35 1.33
CA GLU A 108 13.32 8.58 2.57
C GLU A 108 14.26 9.76 2.35
N ASN A 109 14.26 10.75 3.27
CA ASN A 109 15.05 11.97 3.12
C ASN A 109 14.84 12.69 1.77
N GLY A 110 13.60 12.74 1.29
CA GLY A 110 13.21 13.37 0.04
C GLY A 110 13.64 12.63 -1.24
N LYS A 111 14.25 11.45 -1.12
CA LYS A 111 14.70 10.65 -2.27
C LYS A 111 13.94 9.34 -2.35
N VAL A 112 13.54 8.95 -3.55
CA VAL A 112 12.97 7.62 -3.80
C VAL A 112 14.08 6.59 -3.59
N THR A 113 13.93 5.71 -2.60
CA THR A 113 14.92 4.66 -2.30
C THR A 113 14.52 3.31 -2.88
N ARG A 114 13.21 3.05 -3.02
CA ARG A 114 12.65 1.81 -3.58
C ARG A 114 11.34 2.09 -4.28
N THR A 115 11.05 1.32 -5.33
CA THR A 115 9.76 1.35 -6.04
C THR A 115 9.30 -0.08 -6.29
N THR A 116 7.99 -0.32 -6.19
CA THR A 116 7.35 -1.58 -6.56
C THR A 116 6.05 -1.33 -7.32
N LYS A 117 5.65 -2.29 -8.14
CA LYS A 117 4.34 -2.33 -8.78
C LYS A 117 3.53 -3.45 -8.18
N LEU A 118 2.28 -3.16 -7.83
CA LEU A 118 1.38 -4.11 -7.20
C LEU A 118 0.05 -4.09 -7.93
N THR A 119 -0.50 -5.27 -8.16
CA THR A 119 -1.81 -5.44 -8.79
C THR A 119 -2.65 -6.38 -7.95
N ARG A 120 -3.90 -5.99 -7.71
CA ARG A 120 -4.91 -6.86 -7.12
C ARG A 120 -6.10 -6.93 -8.04
N SER A 121 -6.55 -8.15 -8.30
CA SER A 121 -7.76 -8.42 -9.06
C SER A 121 -8.74 -9.24 -8.24
N THR A 122 -10.02 -9.07 -8.56
CA THR A 122 -11.08 -9.94 -8.11
C THR A 122 -11.59 -10.74 -9.29
N THR A 123 -11.95 -12.00 -9.07
CA THR A 123 -12.43 -12.91 -10.11
C THR A 123 -13.86 -12.61 -10.59
N GLY A 124 -14.57 -11.66 -9.95
CA GLY A 124 -16.01 -11.58 -10.07
C GLY A 124 -16.71 -12.79 -9.42
N GLY A 125 -18.04 -12.78 -9.43
CA GLY A 125 -18.87 -13.84 -8.85
C GLY A 125 -20.34 -13.64 -9.22
N ALA A 126 -21.16 -14.68 -9.08
CA ALA A 126 -22.61 -14.57 -9.33
C ALA A 126 -23.26 -13.51 -8.42
N PHE A 127 -22.65 -13.25 -7.26
CA PHE A 127 -23.01 -12.18 -6.35
C PHE A 127 -22.26 -10.86 -6.56
N GLY A 128 -21.29 -10.84 -7.47
CA GLY A 128 -20.55 -9.65 -7.87
C GLY A 128 -21.42 -8.67 -8.65
N GLY A 129 -22.49 -9.12 -9.30
CA GLY A 129 -23.49 -8.24 -9.91
C GLY A 129 -24.33 -7.46 -8.90
N PHE A 130 -24.52 -7.98 -7.68
CA PHE A 130 -25.21 -7.26 -6.59
C PHE A 130 -24.31 -6.24 -5.87
N LYS A 131 -22.98 -6.38 -5.98
CA LYS A 131 -22.02 -5.45 -5.39
C LYS A 131 -21.56 -4.47 -6.47
N GLY A 132 -21.79 -3.18 -6.26
CA GLY A 132 -21.36 -2.14 -7.21
C GLY A 132 -19.85 -2.19 -7.46
N THR A 133 -19.42 -1.71 -8.64
CA THR A 133 -18.01 -1.67 -9.06
C THR A 133 -17.10 -1.08 -7.98
N CYS A 134 -17.52 0.02 -7.33
CA CYS A 134 -16.73 0.68 -6.29
C CYS A 134 -16.46 -0.23 -5.09
N THR A 135 -17.46 -0.97 -4.59
CA THR A 135 -17.28 -1.92 -3.47
C THR A 135 -16.31 -3.04 -3.78
N ILE A 136 -16.22 -3.46 -5.05
CA ILE A 136 -15.25 -4.48 -5.46
C ILE A 136 -13.84 -3.87 -5.52
N LEU A 137 -13.71 -2.64 -5.99
CA LEU A 137 -12.44 -1.90 -6.00
C LEU A 137 -11.95 -1.58 -4.59
N GLU A 138 -12.85 -1.31 -3.63
CA GLU A 138 -12.49 -1.13 -2.20
C GLU A 138 -11.75 -2.34 -1.64
N ARG A 139 -12.19 -3.56 -1.99
CA ARG A 139 -11.49 -4.79 -1.58
C ARG A 139 -10.08 -4.86 -2.15
N SER A 140 -9.91 -4.40 -3.38
CA SER A 140 -8.60 -4.38 -4.06
C SER A 140 -7.70 -3.31 -3.43
N ALA A 141 -8.22 -2.11 -3.16
CA ALA A 141 -7.52 -1.04 -2.47
C ALA A 141 -7.07 -1.46 -1.06
N LYS A 142 -7.96 -2.12 -0.31
CA LYS A 142 -7.64 -2.66 1.03
C LYS A 142 -6.53 -3.71 0.98
N ALA A 143 -6.59 -4.65 0.03
CA ALA A 143 -5.55 -5.65 -0.15
C ALA A 143 -4.21 -5.00 -0.53
N LEU A 144 -4.21 -4.07 -1.47
CA LEU A 144 -3.03 -3.31 -1.88
C LEU A 144 -2.43 -2.51 -0.72
N GLY A 145 -3.25 -1.86 0.11
CA GLY A 145 -2.76 -1.14 1.30
C GLY A 145 -2.00 -2.05 2.27
N LYS A 146 -2.50 -3.28 2.49
CA LYS A 146 -1.80 -4.30 3.27
C LYS A 146 -0.49 -4.73 2.59
N ASP A 147 -0.52 -4.95 1.28
CA ASP A 147 0.66 -5.39 0.51
C ASP A 147 1.77 -4.34 0.54
N VAL A 148 1.41 -3.05 0.41
CA VAL A 148 2.36 -1.93 0.50
C VAL A 148 3.04 -1.90 1.86
N VAL A 149 2.29 -1.98 2.95
CA VAL A 149 2.88 -2.02 4.30
C VAL A 149 3.76 -3.27 4.48
N GLY A 150 3.33 -4.42 3.96
CA GLY A 150 4.13 -5.64 3.95
C GLY A 150 5.43 -5.49 3.17
N TRP A 151 5.40 -4.84 2.02
CA TRP A 151 6.56 -4.55 1.18
C TRP A 151 7.54 -3.55 1.84
N VAL A 152 7.02 -2.52 2.51
CA VAL A 152 7.84 -1.58 3.29
C VAL A 152 8.64 -2.33 4.35
N ALA A 153 7.96 -3.21 5.11
CA ALA A 153 8.57 -4.00 6.17
C ALA A 153 9.51 -5.10 5.64
N ASN A 154 9.15 -5.74 4.52
CA ASN A 154 9.94 -6.78 3.88
C ASN A 154 9.91 -6.63 2.35
N PRO A 155 11.01 -6.16 1.73
CA PRO A 155 11.08 -5.93 0.28
C PRO A 155 10.71 -7.15 -0.57
N LYS A 156 10.92 -8.38 -0.08
CA LYS A 156 10.63 -9.61 -0.82
C LYS A 156 9.14 -9.98 -0.84
N ALA A 157 8.31 -9.33 -0.03
CA ALA A 157 6.88 -9.66 0.08
C ALA A 157 6.04 -9.22 -1.13
N ALA A 158 6.52 -8.26 -1.95
CA ALA A 158 5.79 -7.76 -3.11
C ALA A 158 5.68 -8.76 -4.28
N ALA A 159 6.36 -9.90 -4.22
CA ALA A 159 6.51 -10.84 -5.33
C ALA A 159 5.37 -11.87 -5.48
N SER A 160 4.31 -11.84 -4.67
CA SER A 160 3.37 -12.98 -4.63
C SER A 160 2.27 -13.04 -5.69
N ASP A 161 2.07 -12.02 -6.53
CA ASP A 161 0.96 -12.04 -7.50
C ASP A 161 1.29 -11.46 -8.90
N ALA A 162 2.58 -11.23 -9.21
CA ALA A 162 3.02 -10.69 -10.51
C ALA A 162 3.41 -11.78 -11.53
N ALA A 163 3.26 -13.07 -11.21
CA ALA A 163 3.69 -14.18 -12.05
C ALA A 163 2.54 -14.83 -12.83
N GLU A 164 1.72 -14.06 -13.56
CA GLU A 164 0.93 -14.59 -14.69
C GLU A 164 0.40 -13.45 -15.58
N ALA A 165 1.28 -12.70 -16.24
CA ALA A 165 0.94 -11.93 -17.45
C ALA A 165 2.21 -11.44 -18.18
N GLU A 166 3.16 -12.33 -18.46
CA GLU A 166 4.04 -12.11 -19.60
C GLU A 166 3.35 -12.70 -20.85
N PRO A 167 3.12 -11.92 -21.92
CA PRO A 167 2.70 -12.49 -23.18
C PRO A 167 3.86 -13.30 -23.74
N LYS A 168 3.70 -14.61 -23.86
CA LYS A 168 4.57 -15.41 -24.73
C LYS A 168 4.35 -14.93 -26.17
N ALA A 169 5.27 -14.13 -26.67
CA ALA A 169 5.44 -13.92 -28.09
C ALA A 169 6.05 -15.20 -28.70
N GLN A 170 5.25 -15.93 -29.47
CA GLN A 170 5.70 -16.78 -30.58
C GLN A 170 4.66 -16.70 -31.69
#